data_AF-A0A9W5Z4G7-F1
#
_entry.id   AF-A0A9W5Z4G7-F1
#
_cell.length_a   1.000
_cell.length_b   1.000
_cell.length_c   1.000
_cell.angle_alpha   90.00
_cell.angle_beta   90.00
_cell.angle_gamma   90.00
#
_symmetry.space_group_name_H-M   'P 1'
#
loop_
_entity.id
_entity.type
_entity.pdbx_description
1 polymer ?
#
loop_
_entity_poly.entity_id
_entity_poly.type
_entity_poly.pdbx_seq_one_letter_code
_entity_poly.pdbx_strand_id
1 'polypeptide(L)'
;YRLPTPGALPPLSYDDPVTVPAGDLADNPYWKRDVRRNYPRLSAVSQADAVGLLSVGSQAAPKDDVLQIGEAGEKQLVSVKQQAEERGLAGLFEKDKNGIKEVLGANGLPPLPCNLNPSGGKYQLGHEHGYPDV
;
A
#
# COMPACT_ATOMS: atom_id res chain seq x y z
N TYR A 1 -15.86 44.93 -23.61
CA TYR A 1 -15.15 43.76 -23.05
C TYR A 1 -14.10 44.27 -22.06
N ARG A 2 -13.93 43.65 -20.87
CA ARG A 2 -13.06 44.13 -19.77
C ARG A 2 -13.43 45.52 -19.22
N LEU A 3 -14.73 45.74 -19.01
CA LEU A 3 -15.32 46.92 -18.37
C LEU A 3 -16.30 46.41 -17.29
N PRO A 4 -16.02 46.60 -15.99
CA PRO A 4 -14.89 47.32 -15.40
C PRO A 4 -13.52 46.64 -15.62
N THR A 5 -12.43 47.39 -15.41
CA THR A 5 -11.09 46.82 -15.37
C THR A 5 -10.96 45.90 -14.15
N PRO A 6 -10.10 44.87 -14.15
CA PRO A 6 -9.96 43.96 -13.01
C PRO A 6 -9.68 44.66 -11.66
N GLY A 7 -8.95 45.78 -11.66
CA GLY A 7 -8.67 46.56 -10.43
C GLY A 7 -9.78 47.53 -10.03
N ALA A 8 -10.83 47.67 -10.84
CA ALA A 8 -12.01 48.49 -10.52
C ALA A 8 -13.18 47.65 -9.99
N LEU A 9 -12.95 46.35 -9.72
CA LEU A 9 -13.88 45.53 -8.97
C LEU A 9 -13.98 46.03 -7.52
N PRO A 10 -15.16 45.94 -6.88
CA PRO A 10 -15.29 46.30 -5.48
C PRO A 10 -14.29 45.51 -4.61
N PRO A 11 -13.44 46.17 -3.81
CA PRO A 11 -12.36 45.48 -3.07
C PRO A 11 -12.83 44.40 -2.09
N LEU A 12 -14.07 44.50 -1.60
CA LEU A 12 -14.68 43.57 -0.64
C LEU A 12 -15.64 42.56 -1.30
N SER A 13 -15.61 42.42 -2.62
CA SER A 13 -16.49 41.47 -3.33
C SER A 13 -16.01 40.02 -3.30
N TYR A 14 -14.77 39.79 -2.85
CA TYR A 14 -14.17 38.45 -2.80
C TYR A 14 -14.12 37.94 -1.37
N ASP A 15 -14.64 36.74 -1.18
CA ASP A 15 -14.51 35.96 0.04
C ASP A 15 -13.66 34.71 -0.26
N ASP A 16 -12.78 34.36 0.68
CA ASP A 16 -11.94 33.16 0.54
C ASP A 16 -12.81 31.89 0.53
N PRO A 17 -12.73 31.06 -0.52
CA PRO A 17 -13.50 29.84 -0.57
C PRO A 17 -12.98 28.84 0.47
N VAL A 18 -13.91 28.23 1.20
CA VAL A 18 -13.64 27.14 2.14
C VAL A 18 -14.46 25.91 1.78
N THR A 19 -13.94 24.73 2.06
CA THR A 19 -14.65 23.47 1.84
C THR A 19 -15.16 22.90 3.15
N VAL A 20 -16.37 22.33 3.15
CA VAL A 20 -16.85 21.50 4.26
C VAL A 20 -16.36 20.07 3.98
N PRO A 21 -15.70 19.39 4.95
CA PRO A 21 -15.63 19.73 6.38
C PRO A 21 -14.43 20.59 6.81
N ALA A 22 -13.48 20.95 5.95
CA ALA A 22 -12.24 21.62 6.38
C ALA A 22 -12.43 22.99 7.07
N GLY A 23 -13.43 23.78 6.66
CA GLY A 23 -13.76 25.10 7.22
C GLY A 23 -14.75 25.10 8.39
N ASP A 24 -15.22 23.93 8.83
CA ASP A 24 -16.16 23.85 9.96
C ASP A 24 -15.52 24.31 11.28
N LEU A 25 -16.27 25.09 12.07
CA LEU A 25 -15.85 25.66 13.35
C LEU A 25 -16.02 24.66 14.50
N ALA A 26 -17.02 23.78 14.41
CA ALA A 26 -17.31 22.75 15.40
C ALA A 26 -16.78 21.38 14.94
N ASP A 27 -16.47 20.49 15.89
CA ASP A 27 -16.09 19.09 15.64
C ASP A 27 -14.96 18.84 14.63
N ASN A 28 -14.13 19.86 14.41
CA ASN A 28 -13.11 19.85 13.38
C ASN A 28 -11.70 20.02 13.98
N PRO A 29 -11.22 19.07 14.82
CA PRO A 29 -9.90 19.15 15.45
C PRO A 29 -8.77 18.80 14.47
N TYR A 30 -7.65 19.54 14.54
CA TYR A 30 -6.57 19.44 13.54
C TYR A 30 -5.99 18.03 13.40
N TRP A 31 -5.81 17.31 14.50
CA TRP A 31 -5.20 15.97 14.50
C TRP A 31 -5.98 14.93 13.68
N LYS A 32 -7.29 15.08 13.49
CA LYS A 32 -8.10 14.18 12.64
C LYS A 32 -7.84 14.40 11.14
N ARG A 33 -7.41 15.60 10.75
CA ARG A 33 -7.15 15.99 9.36
C ARG A 33 -5.66 16.18 9.05
N ASP A 34 -4.79 15.87 10.02
CA ASP A 34 -3.34 16.01 9.88
C ASP A 34 -2.78 14.85 9.05
N VAL A 35 -2.97 14.94 7.73
CA VAL A 35 -2.42 13.99 6.75
C VAL A 35 -0.89 14.01 6.71
N ARG A 36 -0.27 15.13 7.09
CA ARG A 36 1.18 15.28 7.09
C ARG A 36 1.84 14.39 8.14
N ARG A 37 1.26 14.31 9.34
CA ARG A 37 1.76 13.42 10.41
C ARG A 37 1.24 12.00 10.27
N ASN A 38 0.12 11.78 9.59
CA ASN A 38 -0.42 10.45 9.29
C ASN A 38 0.07 9.90 7.94
N TYR A 39 1.36 10.04 7.65
CA TYR A 39 1.96 9.53 6.42
C TYR A 39 2.24 8.01 6.54
N PRO A 40 2.14 7.25 5.42
CA PRO A 40 2.51 5.84 5.43
C PRO A 40 4.00 5.68 5.73
N ARG A 41 4.34 4.81 6.68
CA ARG A 41 5.74 4.51 7.03
C ARG A 41 6.36 3.60 5.98
N LEU A 42 7.63 3.83 5.66
CA LEU A 42 8.40 2.95 4.80
C LEU A 42 8.53 1.57 5.46
N SER A 43 8.11 0.53 4.77
CA SER A 43 8.34 -0.86 5.16
C SER A 43 9.60 -1.37 4.44
N ALA A 44 10.66 -1.65 5.21
CA ALA A 44 11.86 -2.30 4.71
C ALA A 44 11.90 -3.73 5.23
N VAL A 45 12.04 -4.69 4.33
CA VAL A 45 12.04 -6.12 4.64
C VAL A 45 13.42 -6.69 4.33
N SER A 46 14.11 -7.19 5.35
CA SER A 46 15.37 -7.92 5.17
C SER A 46 15.12 -9.38 4.79
N GLN A 47 16.18 -10.09 4.39
CA GLN A 47 16.05 -11.54 4.18
C GLN A 47 15.64 -12.27 5.46
N ALA A 48 16.10 -11.81 6.63
CA ALA A 48 15.75 -12.41 7.90
C ALA A 48 14.25 -12.25 8.23
N ASP A 49 13.69 -11.07 7.95
CA ASP A 49 12.26 -10.81 8.11
C ASP A 49 11.41 -11.70 7.19
N ALA A 50 11.84 -11.86 5.93
CA ALA A 50 11.17 -12.73 4.97
C ALA A 50 11.22 -14.21 5.40
N VAL A 51 12.37 -14.70 5.88
CA VAL A 51 12.49 -16.06 6.43
C VAL A 51 11.58 -16.25 7.63
N GLY A 52 11.48 -15.26 8.52
CA GLY A 52 10.55 -15.28 9.65
C GLY A 52 9.10 -15.49 9.19
N LEU A 53 8.64 -14.67 8.25
CA LEU A 53 7.30 -14.77 7.68
C LEU A 53 7.03 -16.13 7.02
N LEU A 54 8.00 -16.68 6.30
CA LEU A 54 7.88 -17.99 5.65
C LEU A 54 7.87 -19.15 6.67
N SER A 55 8.59 -19.00 7.79
CA SER A 55 8.76 -20.05 8.80
C SER A 55 7.59 -20.14 9.76
N VAL A 56 7.12 -19.01 10.30
CA VAL A 56 6.08 -18.98 11.35
C VAL A 56 4.76 -18.36 10.90
N GLY A 57 4.71 -17.81 9.69
CA GLY A 57 3.54 -17.13 9.17
C GLY A 57 3.51 -15.64 9.52
N SER A 58 2.32 -15.04 9.38
CA SER A 58 2.07 -13.62 9.62
C SER A 58 0.97 -13.43 10.66
N GLN A 59 0.75 -12.20 11.12
CA GLN A 59 -0.39 -11.91 11.99
C GLN A 59 -1.74 -12.24 11.34
N ALA A 60 -1.86 -12.08 10.01
CA ALA A 60 -3.10 -12.36 9.28
C ALA A 60 -3.33 -13.85 9.01
N ALA A 61 -2.23 -14.62 8.92
CA ALA A 61 -2.22 -16.06 8.66
C ALA A 61 -1.04 -16.69 9.42
N PRO A 62 -1.19 -16.93 10.73
CA PRO A 62 -0.17 -17.60 11.53
C PRO A 62 -0.09 -19.08 11.13
N LYS A 63 1.12 -19.66 11.17
CA LYS A 63 1.27 -21.12 11.03
C LYS A 63 1.05 -21.75 12.40
N ASP A 64 -0.21 -21.95 12.77
CA ASP A 64 -0.61 -22.44 14.11
C ASP A 64 0.05 -23.78 14.48
N ASP A 65 0.38 -24.61 13.50
CA ASP A 65 1.08 -25.89 13.70
C ASP A 65 2.57 -25.72 14.06
N VAL A 66 3.15 -24.54 13.79
CA VAL A 66 4.59 -24.27 13.92
C VAL A 66 4.87 -23.23 15.00
N LEU A 67 4.06 -22.17 15.10
CA LEU A 67 4.26 -21.07 16.03
C LEU A 67 3.78 -21.46 17.43
N GLN A 68 4.71 -21.56 18.37
CA GLN A 68 4.40 -21.87 19.77
C GLN A 68 3.74 -20.67 20.48
N ILE A 69 2.94 -20.95 21.52
CA ILE A 69 2.22 -19.93 22.29
C ILE A 69 3.05 -19.48 23.50
N GLY A 70 2.99 -18.18 23.81
CA GLY A 70 3.62 -17.59 25.00
C GLY A 70 5.14 -17.47 24.87
N GLU A 71 5.86 -17.63 25.99
CA GLU A 71 7.31 -17.45 26.08
C GLU A 71 8.09 -18.37 25.13
N ALA A 72 7.54 -19.56 24.85
CA ALA A 72 8.14 -20.50 23.91
C ALA A 72 8.12 -19.96 22.47
N GLY A 73 7.03 -19.29 22.07
CA GLY A 73 6.91 -18.59 20.79
C GLY A 73 7.85 -17.40 20.68
N GLU A 74 8.00 -16.61 21.75
CA GLU A 74 8.96 -15.50 21.78
C GLU A 74 10.40 -15.99 21.56
N LYS A 75 10.81 -17.06 22.25
CA LYS A 75 12.13 -17.68 22.06
C LYS A 75 12.29 -18.24 20.66
N GLN A 76 11.24 -18.85 20.10
CA GLN A 76 11.23 -19.34 18.74
C GLN A 76 11.46 -18.20 17.73
N LEU A 77 10.76 -17.07 17.85
CA LEU A 77 10.93 -15.91 16.97
C LEU A 77 12.37 -15.37 17.01
N VAL A 78 12.96 -15.27 18.20
CA VAL A 78 14.37 -14.85 18.35
C VAL A 78 15.32 -15.83 17.67
N SER A 79 15.11 -17.13 17.87
CA SER A 79 15.96 -18.17 17.27
C SER A 79 15.86 -18.18 15.73
N VAL A 80 14.66 -18.01 15.18
CA VAL A 80 14.42 -17.93 13.73
C VAL A 80 15.11 -16.70 13.16
N LYS A 81 14.99 -15.55 13.82
CA LYS A 81 15.66 -14.32 13.40
C LYS A 81 17.18 -14.47 13.35
N GLN A 82 17.80 -15.00 14.41
CA GLN A 82 19.25 -15.20 14.47
C GLN A 82 19.75 -16.15 13.36
N GLN A 83 19.09 -17.30 13.19
CA GLN A 83 19.45 -18.24 12.11
C GLN A 83 19.27 -17.63 10.72
N ALA A 84 18.24 -16.79 10.55
CA ALA A 84 17.96 -16.15 9.27
C ALA A 84 18.93 -15.00 8.95
N GLU A 85 19.45 -14.29 9.95
CA GLU A 85 20.53 -13.32 9.76
C GLU A 85 21.84 -13.99 9.31
N GLU A 86 22.13 -15.21 9.80
CA GLU A 86 23.33 -15.97 9.43
C GLU A 86 23.25 -16.64 8.05
N ARG A 87 22.10 -17.27 7.73
CA ARG A 87 21.95 -18.13 6.55
C ARG A 87 21.05 -17.56 5.46
N GLY A 88 20.28 -16.52 5.77
CA GLY A 88 19.34 -15.90 4.85
C GLY A 88 18.31 -16.88 4.29
N LEU A 89 17.75 -16.51 3.14
CA LEU A 89 16.75 -17.32 2.42
C LEU A 89 17.33 -18.65 1.89
N ALA A 90 18.64 -18.70 1.62
CA ALA A 90 19.29 -19.90 1.09
C ALA A 90 19.17 -21.08 2.06
N GLY A 91 19.46 -20.85 3.35
CA GLY A 91 19.31 -21.89 4.38
C GLY A 91 17.86 -22.36 4.58
N LEU A 92 16.88 -21.50 4.33
CA LEU A 92 15.46 -21.88 4.36
C LEU A 92 15.13 -22.80 3.19
N PHE A 93 15.54 -22.45 1.96
CA PHE A 93 15.25 -23.23 0.75
C PHE A 93 15.95 -24.59 0.72
N GLU A 94 17.12 -24.72 1.37
CA GLU A 94 17.78 -26.01 1.56
C GLU A 94 16.96 -26.96 2.45
N LYS A 95 16.35 -26.42 3.52
CA LYS A 95 15.56 -27.20 4.49
C LYS A 95 14.15 -27.51 3.99
N ASP A 96 13.49 -26.53 3.38
CA ASP A 96 12.10 -26.64 2.93
C ASP A 96 11.95 -26.18 1.48
N LYS A 97 12.03 -27.15 0.56
CA LYS A 97 11.86 -26.93 -0.87
C LYS A 97 10.41 -26.70 -1.29
N ASN A 98 9.43 -27.03 -0.44
CA ASN A 98 8.01 -26.95 -0.75
C ASN A 98 7.32 -25.74 -0.09
N GLY A 99 7.90 -25.18 0.98
CA GLY A 99 7.35 -24.04 1.73
C GLY A 99 7.21 -22.74 0.94
N ILE A 100 7.75 -22.66 -0.29
CA ILE A 100 7.64 -21.50 -1.18
C ILE A 100 6.34 -21.51 -2.00
N LYS A 101 5.61 -22.63 -2.04
CA LYS A 101 4.36 -22.73 -2.82
C LYS A 101 3.32 -21.69 -2.40
N GLU A 102 3.32 -21.31 -1.12
CA GLU A 102 2.45 -20.27 -0.56
C GLU A 102 2.78 -18.85 -1.06
N VAL A 103 3.97 -18.63 -1.62
CA VAL A 103 4.41 -17.33 -2.19
C VAL A 103 3.88 -17.12 -3.61
N LEU A 104 3.63 -18.22 -4.32
CA LEU A 104 3.11 -18.20 -5.69
C LEU A 104 1.58 -17.99 -5.67
N GLY A 105 1.02 -17.64 -6.83
CA GLY A 105 -0.43 -17.62 -7.00
C GLY A 105 -1.04 -19.00 -6.77
N ALA A 106 -2.36 -19.08 -6.56
CA ALA A 106 -3.08 -20.35 -6.33
C ALA A 106 -2.87 -21.38 -7.46
N ASN A 107 -2.49 -20.93 -8.65
CA ASN A 107 -2.14 -21.74 -9.82
C ASN A 107 -0.65 -22.11 -9.91
N GLY A 108 0.16 -21.77 -8.90
CA GLY A 108 1.61 -21.98 -8.89
C GLY A 108 2.38 -21.04 -9.82
N LEU A 109 1.74 -20.02 -10.40
CA LEU A 109 2.41 -19.03 -11.24
C LEU A 109 2.93 -17.85 -10.38
N PRO A 110 4.01 -17.18 -10.81
CA PRO A 110 4.48 -15.97 -10.14
C PRO A 110 3.42 -14.85 -10.21
N PRO A 111 3.37 -13.95 -9.22
CA PRO A 111 2.47 -12.81 -9.25
C PRO A 111 2.81 -11.88 -10.42
N LEU A 112 1.77 -11.30 -11.03
CA LEU A 112 1.93 -10.26 -12.05
C LEU A 112 2.29 -8.92 -11.38
N PRO A 113 2.98 -8.00 -12.09
CA PRO A 113 3.19 -6.65 -11.61
C PRO A 113 1.87 -5.97 -11.22
N CYS A 114 1.83 -5.35 -10.05
CA CYS A 114 0.64 -4.66 -9.57
C CYS A 114 0.31 -3.45 -10.45
N ASN A 115 -0.96 -3.29 -10.82
CA ASN A 115 -1.46 -2.10 -11.49
C ASN A 115 -2.45 -1.35 -10.57
N LEU A 116 -2.06 -0.15 -10.12
CA LEU A 116 -2.90 0.72 -9.27
C LEU A 116 -4.01 1.42 -10.05
N ASN A 117 -3.94 1.44 -11.38
CA ASN A 117 -4.95 2.00 -12.27
C ASN A 117 -5.33 0.97 -13.36
N PRO A 118 -6.17 -0.03 -13.03
CA PRO A 118 -6.52 -1.12 -13.95
C PRO A 118 -7.38 -0.66 -15.13
N SER A 119 -7.99 0.54 -15.06
CA SER A 119 -8.66 1.19 -16.18
C SER A 119 -7.65 1.75 -17.18
N GLY A 120 -6.90 0.86 -17.84
CA GLY A 120 -6.14 1.22 -19.04
C GLY A 120 -7.07 1.81 -20.10
N GLY A 121 -6.57 2.80 -20.83
CA GLY A 121 -7.33 3.51 -21.85
C GLY A 121 -7.93 2.54 -22.87
N LYS A 122 -9.25 2.42 -22.88
CA LYS A 122 -9.95 1.79 -24.00
C LYS A 122 -9.82 2.75 -25.18
N TYR A 123 -9.18 2.31 -26.26
CA TYR A 123 -9.20 3.05 -27.51
C TYR A 123 -10.66 3.13 -27.98
N GLN A 124 -11.19 4.36 -28.08
CA GLN A 124 -12.51 4.62 -28.61
C GLN A 124 -12.32 5.45 -29.88
N LEU A 125 -12.73 4.90 -31.03
CA LEU A 125 -12.76 5.65 -32.28
C LEU A 125 -13.95 6.62 -32.17
N GLY A 126 -13.67 7.91 -31.96
CA GLY A 126 -14.70 8.94 -31.92
C GLY A 126 -15.28 9.22 -33.31
N HIS A 127 -16.58 9.47 -33.40
CA HIS A 127 -17.25 9.78 -34.67
C HIS A 127 -16.65 11.00 -35.40
N GLU A 128 -16.12 11.98 -34.65
CA GLU A 128 -15.52 13.21 -35.20
C GLU A 128 -14.08 13.02 -35.74
N HIS A 129 -13.42 11.91 -35.39
CA HIS A 129 -12.02 11.63 -35.75
C HIS A 129 -11.82 10.25 -36.40
N GLY A 130 -12.91 9.51 -36.66
CA GLY A 130 -12.92 8.22 -37.32
C GLY A 130 -13.12 8.34 -38.83
N TYR A 131 -12.79 7.28 -39.57
CA TYR A 131 -13.22 7.15 -40.97
C TYR A 131 -14.74 6.94 -41.02
N PRO A 132 -15.44 7.45 -42.05
CA PRO A 132 -16.87 7.18 -42.23
C PRO A 132 -17.12 5.67 -42.40
N ASP A 133 -18.21 5.17 -41.81
CA ASP A 133 -18.67 3.81 -42.03
C ASP A 133 -19.00 3.63 -43.54
N VAL A 134 -18.44 2.60 -44.17
CA VAL A 134 -18.68 2.26 -45.59
C VAL A 134 -20.07 1.67 -45.77
#